data_AF-A0A1Y4WFC6-F1
#
_entry.id   AF-A0A1Y4WFC6-F1
#
_cell.length_a   1.000
_cell.length_b   1.000
_cell.length_c   1.000
_cell.angle_alpha   90.00
_cell.angle_beta   90.00
_cell.angle_gamma   90.00
#
_symmetry.space_group_name_H-M   'P 1'
#
loop_
_entity.id
_entity.type
_entity.pdbx_description
1 polymer ?
#
loop_
_entity_poly.entity_id
_entity_poly.type
_entity_poly.pdbx_seq_one_letter_code
_entity_poly.pdbx_strand_id
1 'polypeptide(L)'
;MRQVILNQETLCPPDLRPRLAQLTRHLQARLQDFGPGGPQVLSADQDRGRVEVRFPGHNTAQVLQQLESQEVTGLLEGETAVFLLSANTPFEDLDYLWGSLFSVLSE
;
A
#
# COMPACT_ATOMS: atom_id res chain seq x y z
N MET A 1 0.85 -2.24 19.52
CA MET A 1 0.87 -1.10 18.59
C MET A 1 1.83 -1.51 17.48
N ARG A 2 1.30 -1.66 16.26
CA ARG A 2 2.01 -2.26 15.11
C ARG A 2 2.17 -1.14 14.10
N GLN A 3 3.40 -0.65 13.96
CA GLN A 3 3.72 0.40 13.02
C GLN A 3 4.05 -0.19 11.65
N VAL A 4 3.37 0.29 10.60
CA VAL A 4 3.57 -0.16 9.22
C VAL A 4 4.13 1.00 8.41
N ILE A 5 5.39 0.87 7.97
CA ILE A 5 6.12 1.92 7.27
C ILE A 5 6.31 1.52 5.81
N LEU A 6 5.58 2.16 4.89
CA LEU A 6 5.54 1.85 3.46
C LEU A 6 5.82 3.08 2.58
N ASN A 7 6.61 4.03 3.09
CA ASN A 7 6.96 5.28 2.40
C ASN A 7 8.46 5.38 2.06
N GLN A 8 9.20 4.27 2.13
CA GLN A 8 10.64 4.24 1.86
C GLN A 8 10.98 3.19 0.81
N GLU A 9 11.70 3.60 -0.24
CA GLU A 9 12.25 2.66 -1.21
C GLU A 9 13.39 1.87 -0.55
N THR A 10 13.35 0.55 -0.69
CA THR A 10 14.40 -0.32 -0.18
C THR A 10 15.10 -1.00 -1.34
N LEU A 11 16.43 -0.96 -1.36
CA LEU A 11 17.23 -1.74 -2.30
C LEU A 11 16.96 -3.23 -2.07
N CYS A 12 16.46 -3.92 -3.10
CA CYS A 12 16.16 -5.33 -3.03
C CYS A 12 17.29 -6.17 -3.65
N PRO A 13 17.96 -7.03 -2.87
CA PRO A 13 18.91 -8.00 -3.40
C PRO A 13 18.29 -8.90 -4.49
N PRO A 14 19.05 -9.32 -5.52
CA PRO A 14 18.52 -10.14 -6.61
C PRO A 14 17.81 -11.43 -6.17
N ASP A 15 18.31 -12.07 -5.12
CA ASP A 15 17.78 -13.31 -4.54
C ASP A 15 16.41 -13.13 -3.85
N LEU A 16 16.09 -11.90 -3.43
CA LEU A 16 14.82 -11.57 -2.77
C LEU A 16 13.77 -10.96 -3.71
N ARG A 17 14.12 -10.69 -4.98
CA ARG A 17 13.18 -10.14 -5.97
C ARG A 17 11.92 -10.99 -6.17
N PRO A 18 11.97 -12.35 -6.23
CA PRO A 18 10.75 -13.14 -6.35
C PRO A 18 9.78 -12.93 -5.18
N ARG A 19 10.31 -12.73 -3.96
CA ARG A 19 9.52 -12.43 -2.78
C ARG A 19 8.92 -11.03 -2.83
N LEU A 20 9.71 -10.03 -3.22
CA LEU A 20 9.21 -8.67 -3.41
C LEU A 20 8.08 -8.62 -4.46
N ALA A 21 8.27 -9.30 -5.58
CA ALA A 21 7.26 -9.43 -6.62
C ALA A 21 6.00 -10.14 -6.11
N GLN A 22 6.15 -11.18 -5.27
CA GLN A 22 5.01 -11.84 -4.63
C GLN A 22 4.24 -10.91 -3.70
N LEU A 23 4.93 -10.15 -2.85
CA LEU A 23 4.31 -9.17 -1.94
C LEU A 23 3.57 -8.07 -2.73
N THR A 24 4.18 -7.59 -3.81
CA THR A 24 3.58 -6.57 -4.69
C THR A 24 2.30 -7.07 -5.35
N ARG A 25 2.33 -8.29 -5.92
CA ARG A 25 1.13 -8.92 -6.51
C ARG A 25 0.06 -9.18 -5.45
N HIS A 26 0.46 -9.56 -4.24
CA HIS A 26 -0.47 -9.78 -3.15
C HIS A 26 -1.18 -8.49 -2.74
N LEU A 27 -0.44 -7.41 -2.50
CA LEU A 27 -1.04 -6.12 -2.17
C LEU A 27 -1.96 -5.63 -3.30
N GLN A 28 -1.51 -5.72 -4.56
CA GLN A 28 -2.33 -5.37 -5.72
C GLN A 28 -3.66 -6.13 -5.71
N ALA A 29 -3.65 -7.45 -5.54
CA ALA A 29 -4.86 -8.27 -5.51
C ALA A 29 -5.80 -7.85 -4.36
N ARG A 30 -5.25 -7.66 -3.16
CA ARG A 30 -6.05 -7.24 -1.99
C ARG A 30 -6.72 -5.87 -2.20
N LEU A 31 -6.01 -4.93 -2.80
CA LEU A 31 -6.56 -3.61 -3.15
C LEU A 31 -7.66 -3.71 -4.22
N GLN A 32 -7.50 -4.60 -5.20
CA GLN A 32 -8.52 -4.85 -6.23
C GLN A 32 -9.76 -5.56 -5.66
N ASP A 33 -9.60 -6.38 -4.62
CA ASP A 33 -10.67 -7.11 -3.93
C ASP A 33 -11.60 -6.20 -3.09
N PHE A 34 -11.27 -4.91 -2.91
CA PHE A 34 -12.15 -3.96 -2.21
C PHE A 34 -13.54 -3.81 -2.86
N GLY A 35 -13.63 -4.01 -4.17
CA GLY A 35 -14.85 -3.79 -4.92
C GLY A 35 -15.16 -2.31 -5.21
N PRO A 36 -16.40 -1.98 -5.57
CA PRO A 36 -16.80 -0.64 -6.01
C PRO A 36 -16.57 0.42 -4.92
N GLY A 37 -15.95 1.55 -5.29
CA GLY A 37 -15.64 2.63 -4.35
C GLY A 37 -14.32 2.46 -3.57
N GLY A 38 -13.64 1.33 -3.74
CA GLY A 38 -12.33 1.09 -3.13
C GLY A 38 -11.15 1.79 -3.81
N PRO A 39 -9.93 1.53 -3.32
CA PRO A 39 -8.70 2.00 -3.94
C PRO A 39 -8.60 1.51 -5.39
N GLN A 40 -8.19 2.40 -6.30
CA GLN A 40 -7.87 2.04 -7.68
C GLN A 40 -6.35 1.97 -7.86
N VAL A 41 -5.85 0.76 -8.17
CA VAL A 41 -4.44 0.55 -8.49
C VAL A 41 -4.14 1.12 -9.88
N LEU A 42 -3.23 2.08 -9.93
CA LEU A 42 -2.73 2.70 -11.16
C LEU A 42 -1.52 1.96 -11.71
N SER A 43 -0.63 1.51 -10.83
CA SER A 43 0.57 0.76 -11.18
C SER A 43 0.99 -0.17 -10.04
N ALA A 44 1.61 -1.30 -10.40
CA ALA A 44 2.19 -2.27 -9.48
C ALA A 44 3.53 -2.77 -10.05
N ASP A 45 4.62 -2.09 -9.69
CA ASP A 45 5.98 -2.41 -10.11
C ASP A 45 6.57 -3.47 -9.18
N GLN A 46 6.63 -4.69 -9.69
CA GLN A 46 7.12 -5.87 -8.96
C GLN A 46 8.63 -5.88 -8.77
N ASP A 47 9.38 -5.16 -9.60
CA ASP A 47 10.84 -5.09 -9.50
C ASP A 47 11.25 -4.10 -8.39
N ARG A 48 10.48 -3.03 -8.22
CA ARG A 48 10.72 -1.98 -7.21
C ARG A 48 9.90 -2.15 -5.93
N GLY A 49 8.90 -3.03 -5.92
CA GLY A 49 8.01 -3.18 -4.77
C GLY A 49 7.04 -2.01 -4.63
N ARG A 50 6.70 -1.32 -5.71
CA ARG A 50 5.95 -0.07 -5.67
C ARG A 50 4.52 -0.29 -6.14
N VAL A 51 3.56 0.06 -5.30
CA VAL A 51 2.13 0.04 -5.65
C VAL A 51 1.59 1.46 -5.57
N GLU A 52 1.11 1.97 -6.70
CA GLU A 52 0.52 3.30 -6.82
C GLU A 52 -0.99 3.18 -6.91
N VAL A 53 -1.68 3.93 -6.08
CA VAL A 53 -3.14 3.92 -5.97
C VAL A 53 -3.72 5.33 -5.94
N ARG A 54 -4.96 5.43 -6.37
CA ARG A 54 -5.82 6.60 -6.09
C ARG A 54 -7.07 6.17 -5.35
N PHE A 55 -7.73 7.11 -4.68
CA PHE A 55 -8.97 6.85 -3.94
C PHE A 55 -10.11 7.68 -4.56
N PRO A 56 -10.85 7.15 -5.53
CA PRO A 56 -11.93 7.88 -6.18
C PRO A 56 -13.01 8.32 -5.18
N GLY A 57 -13.39 9.59 -5.21
CA GLY A 57 -14.37 10.15 -4.25
C GLY A 57 -13.76 10.58 -2.91
N HIS A 58 -12.47 10.33 -2.68
CA HIS A 58 -11.74 10.72 -1.47
C HIS A 58 -10.52 11.58 -1.82
N ASN A 59 -10.12 12.46 -0.90
CA ASN A 59 -8.86 13.18 -1.02
C ASN A 59 -7.71 12.28 -0.54
N THR A 60 -6.78 11.96 -1.43
CA THR A 60 -5.66 11.05 -1.13
C THR A 60 -4.82 11.50 0.07
N ALA A 61 -4.55 12.80 0.23
CA ALA A 61 -3.78 13.29 1.36
C ALA A 61 -4.52 13.10 2.70
N GLN A 62 -5.84 13.30 2.71
CA GLN A 62 -6.67 13.04 3.89
C GLN A 62 -6.71 11.55 4.23
N VAL A 63 -6.84 10.67 3.23
CA VAL A 63 -6.79 9.21 3.44
C VAL A 63 -5.45 8.81 4.07
N LEU A 64 -4.32 9.31 3.55
CA LEU A 64 -3.00 9.03 4.12
C LEU A 64 -2.85 9.58 5.55
N GLN A 65 -3.40 10.76 5.84
CA GLN A 65 -3.40 11.32 7.19
C GLN A 65 -4.21 10.44 8.18
N GLN A 66 -5.36 9.92 7.74
CA GLN A 66 -6.17 9.01 8.56
C GLN A 66 -5.46 7.67 8.77
N LEU A 67 -4.79 7.13 7.74
CA LEU A 67 -3.95 5.94 7.88
C LEU A 67 -2.78 6.15 8.86
N GLU A 68 -2.16 7.32 8.85
CA GLU A 68 -1.06 7.65 9.76
C GLU A 68 -1.54 7.64 11.23
N SER A 69 -2.78 8.06 11.48
CA SER A 69 -3.40 7.96 12.82
C SER A 69 -3.60 6.50 13.28
N GLN A 70 -3.59 5.54 12.35
CA GLN A 70 -3.59 4.09 12.60
C GLN A 70 -2.19 3.47 12.49
N GLU A 71 -1.13 4.29 12.59
CA GLU A 71 0.28 3.86 12.50
C GLU A 71 0.69 3.28 11.14
N VAL A 72 -0.08 3.55 10.07
CA VAL A 72 0.21 3.11 8.69
C VAL A 72 0.66 4.32 7.86
N THR A 73 1.88 4.27 7.34
CA THR A 73 2.42 5.38 6.53
C THR A 73 2.62 4.97 5.08
N GLY A 74 2.05 5.76 4.17
CA GLY A 74 2.29 5.71 2.73
C GLY A 74 2.87 7.04 2.25
N LEU A 75 3.31 7.08 1.00
CA LEU A 75 3.86 8.28 0.38
C LEU A 75 2.79 8.97 -0.48
N LEU A 76 2.65 10.29 -0.34
CA LEU A 76 1.85 11.10 -1.27
C LEU A 76 2.73 11.53 -2.44
N GLU A 77 2.40 11.09 -3.65
CA GLU A 77 3.04 11.56 -4.88
C GLU A 77 2.00 12.18 -5.81
N GLY A 78 2.05 13.51 -5.94
CA GLY A 78 1.02 14.27 -6.64
C GLY A 78 -0.35 14.08 -5.98
N GLU A 79 -1.27 13.46 -6.71
CA GLU A 79 -2.63 13.14 -6.23
C GLU A 79 -2.81 11.65 -5.87
N THR A 80 -1.73 10.88 -5.89
CA THR A 80 -1.74 9.42 -5.70
C THR A 80 -1.05 9.04 -4.40
N ALA A 81 -1.49 7.92 -3.81
CA ALA A 81 -0.79 7.30 -2.71
C ALA A 81 0.10 6.18 -3.26
N VAL A 82 1.29 6.08 -2.70
CA VAL A 82 2.28 5.09 -3.07
C VAL A 82 2.65 4.29 -1.83
N PHE A 83 2.58 2.97 -1.96
CA PHE A 83 3.08 2.03 -0.97
C PHE A 83 4.34 1.36 -1.51
N LEU A 84 5.42 1.49 -0.75
CA LEU A 84 6.75 1.00 -1.07
C LEU A 84 7.04 -0.21 -0.18
N LEU A 85 7.07 -1.38 -0.82
CA LEU A 85 7.31 -2.67 -0.17
C LEU A 85 8.80 -2.98 -0.15
N SER A 86 9.20 -3.70 0.89
CA SER A 86 10.50 -4.36 1.00
C SER A 86 10.30 -5.86 0.94
N ALA A 87 11.33 -6.62 0.56
CA ALA A 87 11.28 -8.08 0.65
C ALA A 87 11.09 -8.57 2.10
N ASN A 88 11.40 -7.71 3.08
CA ASN A 88 11.22 -7.98 4.50
C ASN A 88 9.82 -7.59 5.00
N THR A 89 8.98 -6.94 4.19
CA THR A 89 7.61 -6.59 4.58
C THR A 89 6.84 -7.88 4.89
N PRO A 90 6.30 -8.04 6.11
CA PRO A 90 5.43 -9.14 6.48
C PRO A 90 4.11 -9.09 5.70
N PHE A 91 3.52 -10.25 5.39
CA PHE A 91 2.18 -10.27 4.76
C PHE A 91 1.12 -9.66 5.67
N GLU A 92 1.29 -9.81 6.98
CA GLU A 92 0.35 -9.28 7.97
C GLU A 92 0.39 -7.75 8.03
N ASP A 93 1.46 -7.08 7.57
CA ASP A 93 1.48 -5.61 7.39
C ASP A 93 0.57 -5.21 6.22
N LEU A 94 0.52 -6.02 5.15
CA LEU A 94 -0.33 -5.78 3.99
C LEU A 94 -1.81 -5.97 4.35
N ASP A 95 -2.12 -7.00 5.14
CA ASP A 95 -3.48 -7.21 5.66
C ASP A 95 -3.88 -6.12 6.66
N TYR A 96 -2.95 -5.63 7.47
CA TYR A 96 -3.21 -4.51 8.37
C TYR A 96 -3.50 -3.22 7.59
N LEU A 97 -2.68 -2.88 6.59
CA LEU A 97 -2.95 -1.78 5.67
C LEU A 97 -4.33 -1.91 5.02
N TRP A 98 -4.68 -3.11 4.53
CA TRP A 98 -5.97 -3.36 3.91
C TRP A 98 -7.14 -3.10 4.88
N GLY A 99 -7.04 -3.61 6.12
CA GLY A 99 -8.04 -3.37 7.15
C GLY A 99 -8.16 -1.89 7.55
N SER A 100 -7.04 -1.18 7.66
CA SER A 100 -7.01 0.25 7.93
C SER A 100 -7.65 1.06 6.81
N LEU A 101 -7.35 0.74 5.55
CA LEU A 101 -8.00 1.34 4.38
C LEU A 101 -9.51 1.09 4.38
N PHE A 102 -9.96 -0.09 4.77
CA PHE A 102 -11.39 -0.40 4.84
C PHE A 102 -12.10 0.49 5.85
N SER A 103 -11.52 0.66 7.04
CA SER A 103 -12.04 1.58 8.05
C SER A 103 -12.08 3.01 7.53
N VAL A 104 -10.97 3.52 6.98
CA VAL A 104 -10.84 4.91 6.51
C VAL A 104 -11.81 5.25 5.37
N LEU A 105 -12.01 4.32 4.42
CA LEU A 105 -12.87 4.56 3.25
C LEU A 105 -14.35 4.31 3.52
N SER A 106 -14.69 3.68 4.65
CA SER A 106 -16.09 3.42 5.06
C SER A 106 -16.64 4.47 6.02
N GLU A 107 -15.82 5.41 6.49
CA GLU A 107 -16.21 6.59 7.26
C GLU A 107 -16.77 7.71 6.38
#